data_AF-A0A8D2Q3G3-F1
#
_entry.id   AF-A0A8D2Q3G3-F1
#
_cell.length_a   1.000
_cell.length_b   1.000
_cell.length_c   1.000
_cell.angle_alpha   90.00
_cell.angle_beta   90.00
_cell.angle_gamma   90.00
#
_symmetry.space_group_name_H-M   'P 1'
#
loop_
_entity.id
_entity.type
_entity.pdbx_description
1 polymer ?
#
loop_
_entity_poly.entity_id
_entity_poly.type
_entity_poly.pdbx_seq_one_letter_code
_entity_poly.pdbx_strand_id
1 'polypeptide(L)'
;MAMEVFRLQGSFSLPVTLEEVTVYFTKQEWTLLDLDQKVLHREVTEEISHILSSLSKASSFLWLLNQFTSAKDHGSLFPHGC
;
A
#
# COMPACT_ATOMS: atom_id res chain seq x y z
N MET A 1 14.43 1.37 24.59
CA MET A 1 14.14 1.62 23.16
C MET A 1 12.77 1.01 22.90
N ALA A 2 11.72 1.80 23.09
CA ALA A 2 10.35 1.31 23.03
C ALA A 2 9.81 1.53 21.61
N MET A 3 9.80 0.45 20.83
CA MET A 3 8.90 0.32 19.68
C MET A 3 7.53 -0.03 20.27
N GLU A 4 6.74 0.99 20.60
CA GLU A 4 5.36 0.80 21.07
C GLU A 4 4.57 0.20 19.91
N VAL A 5 4.19 -1.06 20.10
CA VAL A 5 3.35 -1.84 19.18
C VAL A 5 1.99 -1.16 19.14
N PHE A 6 1.71 -0.38 18.08
CA PHE A 6 0.46 0.34 17.94
C PHE A 6 -0.71 -0.65 17.98
N ARG A 7 -1.53 -0.49 19.02
CA ARG A 7 -2.70 -1.30 19.35
C ARG A 7 -3.59 -1.53 18.14
N LEU A 8 -3.80 -2.81 17.81
CA LEU A 8 -4.86 -3.31 16.95
C LEU A 8 -6.23 -2.96 17.56
N GLN A 9 -6.92 -1.92 17.10
CA GLN A 9 -8.39 -1.85 17.08
C GLN A 9 -8.89 -0.84 16.04
N GLY A 10 -9.78 -1.30 15.16
CA GLY A 10 -10.58 -0.47 14.25
C GLY A 10 -10.31 -0.77 12.79
N SER A 11 -11.36 -1.13 12.05
CA SER A 11 -11.38 -1.33 10.59
C SER A 11 -10.46 -0.36 9.84
N PHE A 12 -9.27 -0.83 9.46
CA PHE A 12 -8.21 0.02 8.90
C PHE A 12 -8.42 0.13 7.38
N SER A 13 -9.10 1.20 6.95
CA SER A 13 -8.94 1.76 5.61
C SER A 13 -8.04 3.00 5.69
N LEU A 14 -6.91 2.90 6.39
CA LEU A 14 -5.85 3.89 6.26
C LEU A 14 -4.82 3.33 5.29
N PRO A 15 -4.38 4.12 4.28
CA PRO A 15 -3.37 3.68 3.35
C PRO A 15 -2.06 3.46 4.13
N VAL A 16 -1.59 2.21 4.17
CA VAL A 16 -0.26 1.88 4.71
C VAL A 16 0.76 2.70 3.92
N THR A 17 1.50 3.58 4.59
CA THR A 17 2.55 4.39 3.97
C THR A 17 3.91 3.73 4.19
N LEU A 18 4.89 4.07 3.34
CA LEU A 18 6.27 3.60 3.49
C LEU A 18 6.79 3.89 4.90
N GLU A 19 6.44 5.05 5.45
CA GLU A 19 6.85 5.48 6.79
C GLU A 19 6.37 4.58 7.93
N GLU A 20 5.27 3.86 7.75
CA GLU A 20 4.74 2.93 8.77
C GLU A 20 5.51 1.61 8.81
N VAL A 21 6.14 1.22 7.69
CA VAL A 21 6.79 -0.10 7.52
C VAL A 21 8.32 -0.03 7.41
N THR A 22 8.88 1.12 7.04
CA THR A 22 10.35 1.28 6.95
C THR A 22 10.92 1.97 8.18
N VAL A 23 11.99 1.38 8.72
CA VAL A 23 12.79 2.01 9.77
C VAL A 23 13.74 3.03 9.12
N TYR A 24 13.70 4.28 9.58
CA TYR A 24 14.64 5.31 9.16
C TYR A 24 15.78 5.45 10.16
N PHE A 25 17.00 5.47 9.65
CA PHE A 25 18.19 5.79 10.44
C PHE A 25 18.51 7.28 10.33
N THR A 26 18.87 7.90 11.45
CA THR A 26 19.47 9.24 11.42
C THR A 26 20.84 9.19 10.73
N LYS A 27 21.38 10.35 10.31
CA LYS A 27 22.71 10.40 9.65
C LYS A 27 23.81 9.78 10.52
N GLN A 28 23.72 9.96 11.84
CA GLN A 28 24.65 9.43 12.83
C GLN A 28 24.52 7.91 12.97
N GLU A 29 23.29 7.38 13.06
CA GLU A 29 23.05 5.93 13.10
C GLU A 29 23.47 5.28 11.78
N TRP A 30 23.19 5.92 10.64
CA TRP A 30 23.63 5.46 9.33
C TRP A 30 25.15 5.35 9.23
N THR A 31 25.91 6.27 9.82
CA THR A 31 27.38 6.16 9.84
C THR A 31 27.90 4.98 10.66
N LEU A 32 27.14 4.53 11.67
CA LEU A 32 27.51 3.42 12.55
C LEU A 32 27.17 2.04 11.97
N LEU A 33 26.31 1.97 10.94
CA LEU A 33 25.96 0.71 10.28
C LEU A 33 27.14 0.16 9.47
N ASP A 34 27.31 -1.16 9.54
CA ASP A 34 28.18 -1.90 8.64
C ASP A 34 27.68 -1.83 7.19
N LEU A 35 28.59 -2.06 6.23
CA LEU A 35 28.28 -2.05 4.80
C LEU A 35 27.12 -2.99 4.46
N ASP A 36 27.13 -4.21 5.04
CA ASP A 36 26.09 -5.21 4.78
C ASP A 36 24.71 -4.76 5.30
N GLN A 37 24.66 -4.04 6.42
CA GLN A 37 23.42 -3.51 6.97
C GLN A 37 22.84 -2.37 6.12
N LYS A 38 23.71 -1.53 5.53
CA LYS A 38 23.30 -0.47 4.60
C LYS A 38 22.76 -1.04 3.30
N VAL A 39 23.41 -2.09 2.79
CA VAL A 39 22.94 -2.81 1.59
C VAL A 39 21.56 -3.40 1.86
N LEU A 40 21.41 -4.14 2.97
CA LEU A 40 20.15 -4.75 3.35
C LEU A 40 19.04 -3.70 3.57
N HIS A 41 19.33 -2.57 4.22
CA HIS A 41 18.36 -1.49 4.41
C HIS A 41 17.86 -0.94 3.08
N ARG A 42 18.76 -0.75 2.11
CA ARG A 42 18.39 -0.31 0.76
C ARG A 42 17.51 -1.33 0.04
N GLU A 43 17.90 -2.61 0.06
CA GLU A 43 17.14 -3.69 -0.58
C GLU A 43 15.72 -3.81 0.00
N VAL A 44 15.60 -3.83 1.32
CA VAL A 44 14.31 -3.92 2.02
C VAL A 44 13.44 -2.69 1.73
N THR A 45 14.02 -1.48 1.73
CA THR A 45 13.28 -0.25 1.42
C THR A 45 12.77 -0.23 -0.02
N GLU A 46 13.58 -0.73 -0.97
CA GLU A 46 13.22 -0.85 -2.38
C GLU A 46 12.10 -1.88 -2.59
N GLU A 47 12.19 -3.03 -1.94
CA GLU A 47 11.16 -4.08 -2.00
C GLU A 47 9.82 -3.62 -1.42
N ILE A 48 9.83 -2.96 -0.26
CA ILE A 48 8.61 -2.40 0.36
C ILE A 48 7.98 -1.33 -0.56
N SER A 49 8.79 -0.45 -1.16
CA SER A 49 8.30 0.55 -2.12
C SER A 49 7.59 -0.10 -3.32
N HIS A 50 8.16 -1.18 -3.86
CA HIS A 50 7.57 -1.90 -4.97
C HIS A 50 6.26 -2.61 -4.60
N ILE A 51 6.18 -3.20 -3.40
CA ILE A 51 4.97 -3.81 -2.86
C ILE A 51 3.86 -2.76 -2.71
N LEU A 52 4.17 -1.60 -2.11
CA LEU A 52 3.21 -0.50 -1.93
C LEU A 52 2.72 0.05 -3.29
N SER A 53 3.62 0.21 -4.27
CA SER A 53 3.25 0.59 -5.64
C SER A 53 2.31 -0.44 -6.29
N SER A 54 2.58 -1.73 -6.09
CA SER A 54 1.75 -2.81 -6.64
C SER A 54 0.39 -2.88 -5.97
N LEU A 55 0.33 -2.69 -4.64
CA LEU A 55 -0.91 -2.64 -3.89
C LEU A 55 -1.78 -1.44 -4.31
N SER A 56 -1.17 -0.28 -4.56
CA SER A 56 -1.87 0.90 -5.08
C SER A 56 -2.45 0.68 -6.49
N LYS A 57 -1.73 -0.04 -7.35
CA LYS A 57 -2.25 -0.44 -8.68
C LYS A 57 -3.40 -1.43 -8.54
N ALA A 58 -3.26 -2.42 -7.66
CA ALA A 58 -4.30 -3.40 -7.40
C ALA A 58 -5.56 -2.76 -6.83
N SER A 59 -5.45 -1.82 -5.88
CA SER A 59 -6.60 -1.11 -5.33
C SER A 59 -7.30 -0.24 -6.38
N SER A 60 -6.53 0.45 -7.22
CA SER A 60 -7.07 1.21 -8.36
C SER A 60 -7.77 0.28 -9.37
N PHE A 61 -7.20 -0.90 -9.62
CA PHE A 61 -7.78 -1.90 -10.52
C PHE A 61 -9.05 -2.53 -9.95
N LEU A 62 -9.09 -2.84 -8.65
CA LEU A 62 -10.28 -3.34 -7.96
C LEU A 62 -11.39 -2.30 -7.94
N TRP A 63 -11.06 -1.01 -7.76
CA TRP A 63 -12.03 0.08 -7.87
C TRP A 63 -12.63 0.16 -9.28
N LEU A 64 -11.81 0.02 -10.33
CA LEU A 64 -12.27 -0.04 -11.71
C LEU A 64 -13.15 -1.28 -11.96
N LEU A 65 -12.76 -2.46 -11.48
CA LEU A 65 -13.56 -3.68 -11.64
C LEU A 65 -14.92 -3.58 -10.93
N ASN A 66 -14.97 -2.94 -9.75
CA ASN A 66 -16.23 -2.73 -9.02
C ASN A 66 -17.22 -1.86 -9.82
N GLN A 67 -16.75 -0.89 -10.61
CA GLN A 67 -17.61 -0.14 -11.52
C GLN A 67 -18.21 -1.02 -12.63
N PHE A 68 -17.44 -1.98 -13.17
CA PHE A 68 -17.95 -2.89 -14.20
C PHE A 68 -18.94 -3.94 -13.66
N THR A 69 -18.73 -4.43 -12.43
CA THR A 69 -19.66 -5.38 -11.80
C THR A 69 -20.94 -4.71 -11.31
N SER A 70 -20.89 -3.41 -10.98
CA SER A 70 -22.06 -2.60 -10.61
C SER A 70 -22.94 -2.22 -11.81
N ALA A 71 -22.39 -2.21 -13.03
CA ALA A 71 -23.12 -1.90 -14.27
C ALA A 71 -24.11 -3.01 -14.74
N LYS A 72 -24.52 -3.94 -13.85
CA LYS A 72 -25.39 -5.07 -14.17
C LYS A 72 -26.59 -5.25 -13.24
N ASP A 73 -27.04 -4.20 -12.57
CA ASP A 73 -28.24 -4.24 -11.69
C ASP A 73 -29.40 -3.34 -12.14
N HIS A 74 -29.64 -3.15 -13.43
CA HIS A 74 -30.97 -2.64 -13.81
C HIS A 74 -31.50 -3.26 -15.10
N GLY A 75 -32.42 -4.21 -14.93
CA GLY A 75 -33.43 -4.48 -15.94
C GLY A 75 -34.41 -3.31 -16.05
N SER A 76 -34.83 -3.06 -17.29
CA SER A 76 -35.82 -2.08 -17.78
C SER A 76 -35.29 -0.65 -17.92
N LEU A 77 -35.40 0.02 -19.08
CA LEU A 77 -36.48 0.01 -20.07
C LEU A 77 -35.90 0.17 -21.50
N PHE A 78 -36.38 -0.63 -22.46
CA PHE A 78 -36.17 -0.38 -23.90
C PHE A 78 -36.77 0.99 -24.29
N PRO A 79 -36.31 1.60 -25.40
CA PRO A 79 -37.25 1.98 -26.43
C PRO A 79 -36.97 1.22 -27.73
N HIS A 80 -38.00 0.53 -28.20
CA HIS A 80 -38.15 0.07 -29.57
C HIS A 80 -38.09 1.25 -30.55
N GLY A 81 -37.31 1.11 -31.64
CA GLY A 81 -37.44 1.78 -32.97
C GLY A 81 -37.42 3.32 -32.98
N CYS A 82 -36.84 4.01 -33.98
CA CYS A 82 -36.56 3.66 -35.37
C CYS A 82 -35.07 3.69 -35.70
#